data_AF-A0A7V4MFG0-F1
#
_entry.id   AF-A0A7V4MFG0-F1
#
_cell.length_a   1.000
_cell.length_b   1.000
_cell.length_c   1.000
_cell.angle_alpha   90.00
_cell.angle_beta   90.00
_cell.angle_gamma   90.00
#
_symmetry.space_group_name_H-M   'P 1'
#
loop_
_entity.id
_entity.type
_entity.pdbx_description
1 polymer ?
#
loop_
_entity_poly.entity_id
_entity_poly.type
_entity_poly.pdbx_seq_one_letter_code
_entity_poly.pdbx_strand_id
1 'polypeptide(L)' 'MIINKHDLNYFISNQIETWCAEKDINVTGILLCDENIVKAMIECISIIEFNQELEKSQKIKKIWDRIKNQKM' A
#
# COMPACT_ATOMS: atom_id res chain seq x y z
N MET A 1 3.16 -9.01 -2.67
CA MET A 1 4.02 -7.80 -2.55
C MET A 1 3.14 -6.56 -2.42
N ILE A 2 3.56 -5.54 -1.65
CA ILE A 2 2.92 -4.21 -1.63
C ILE A 2 4.00 -3.17 -1.93
N ILE A 3 3.74 -2.28 -2.90
CA ILE A 3 4.66 -1.17 -3.24
C ILE A 3 4.14 0.10 -2.59
N ASN A 4 4.94 0.72 -1.73
CA ASN A 4 4.58 1.93 -0.98
C ASN A 4 5.31 3.16 -1.54
N LYS A 5 4.69 4.34 -1.40
CA LYS A 5 5.19 5.63 -1.91
C LYS A 5 5.55 5.57 -3.40
N HIS A 6 4.69 4.93 -4.18
CA HIS A 6 4.93 4.62 -5.59
C HIS A 6 5.25 5.85 -6.46
N ASP A 7 4.58 6.94 -6.15
CA ASP A 7 4.68 8.28 -6.73
C ASP A 7 5.95 9.06 -6.34
N LEU A 8 6.66 8.66 -5.29
CA LEU A 8 7.87 9.37 -4.87
C LEU A 8 9.02 9.17 -5.86
N ASN A 9 9.09 7.98 -6.47
CA ASN A 9 10.08 7.67 -7.48
C ASN A 9 9.58 6.56 -8.42
N TYR A 10 8.94 6.97 -9.52
CA TYR A 10 8.41 6.04 -10.52
C TYR A 10 9.47 5.12 -11.13
N PHE A 11 10.72 5.59 -11.26
CA PHE A 11 11.80 4.77 -11.81
C PHE A 11 12.13 3.58 -10.88
N ILE A 12 12.16 3.80 -9.57
CA ILE A 12 12.36 2.73 -8.59
C ILE A 12 11.12 1.84 -8.50
N SER A 13 9.92 2.42 -8.47
CA SER A 13 8.68 1.64 -8.46
C SER A 13 8.58 0.71 -9.66
N ASN A 14 8.91 1.19 -10.86
CA ASN A 14 8.89 0.39 -12.08
C ASN A 14 9.92 -0.76 -12.04
N GLN A 15 11.11 -0.53 -11.45
CA GLN A 15 12.08 -1.60 -11.22
C GLN A 15 11.55 -2.68 -10.27
N ILE A 16 10.84 -2.28 -9.20
CA ILE A 16 10.21 -3.23 -8.27
C ILE A 16 9.12 -4.04 -8.97
N GLU A 17 8.26 -3.38 -9.76
CA GLU A 17 7.22 -4.06 -10.55
C GLU A 17 7.82 -5.07 -11.54
N THR A 18 8.86 -4.66 -12.27
CA THR A 18 9.57 -5.53 -13.22
C THR A 18 10.16 -6.74 -12.52
N TRP A 19 10.87 -6.52 -11.40
CA TRP A 19 11.47 -7.60 -10.63
C TRP A 19 10.42 -8.57 -10.06
N CYS A 20 9.28 -8.04 -9.59
CA CYS A 20 8.17 -8.88 -9.14
C CYS A 20 7.61 -9.75 -10.28
N ALA A 21 7.45 -9.20 -11.48
CA ALA A 21 6.99 -9.96 -12.65
C ALA A 21 7.99 -11.07 -13.03
N GLU A 22 9.30 -10.78 -13.03
CA GLU A 22 10.35 -11.77 -13.31
C GLU A 22 10.42 -12.92 -12.29
N LYS A 23 9.98 -12.67 -11.05
CA LYS A 23 9.99 -13.64 -9.95
C LYS A 23 8.65 -14.32 -9.71
N ASP A 24 7.65 -14.07 -10.56
CA ASP A 24 6.27 -14.54 -10.39
C ASP A 24 5.68 -14.13 -9.02
N ILE A 25 6.07 -12.95 -8.54
CA ILE A 25 5.56 -12.37 -7.29
C ILE A 25 4.40 -11.45 -7.62
N ASN A 26 3.20 -11.81 -7.17
CA ASN A 26 2.02 -10.97 -7.33
C ASN A 26 2.13 -9.65 -6.52
N VAL A 27 1.97 -8.51 -7.20
CA VAL A 27 1.83 -7.18 -6.57
C VAL A 27 0.37 -6.99 -6.14
N THR A 28 0.11 -7.26 -4.87
CA THR A 28 -1.23 -7.26 -4.26
C THR A 28 -1.80 -5.85 -4.10
N GLY A 29 -0.94 -4.83 -4.06
CA GLY A 29 -1.35 -3.43 -3.99
C GLY A 29 -0.22 -2.42 -4.16
N ILE A 30 -0.62 -1.23 -4.60
CA ILE A 30 0.25 -0.05 -4.76
C ILE A 30 -0.33 1.10 -3.93
N LEU A 31 0.53 1.78 -3.18
CA LEU A 31 0.18 2.78 -2.20
C LEU A 31 0.94 4.08 -2.50
N LEU A 32 0.22 5.19 -2.74
CA LEU A 32 0.83 6.51 -2.98
C LEU A 32 1.31 7.17 -1.68
N CYS A 33 2.18 8.17 -1.74
CA CYS A 33 2.53 8.98 -0.58
C CYS A 33 1.28 9.71 -0.08
N ASP A 34 1.11 9.78 1.24
CA ASP A 34 -0.06 10.41 1.87
C ASP A 34 0.36 11.04 3.20
N GLU A 35 0.16 12.34 3.33
CA GLU A 35 0.46 13.10 4.55
C GLU A 35 -0.41 12.68 5.75
N ASN A 36 -1.60 12.13 5.51
CA ASN A 36 -2.47 11.66 6.57
C ASN A 36 -1.87 10.47 7.31
N ILE A 37 -1.03 9.66 6.65
CA ILE A 37 -0.26 8.62 7.34
C ILE A 37 0.70 9.25 8.34
N VAL A 38 1.38 10.34 7.96
CA VAL A 38 2.32 11.03 8.86
C VAL A 38 1.56 11.67 10.03
N LYS A 39 0.41 12.29 9.77
CA LYS A 39 -0.47 12.85 10.81
C LYS A 39 -0.92 11.77 11.80
N ALA A 40 -1.40 10.62 11.30
CA ALA A 40 -1.78 9.48 12.13
C ALA A 40 -0.60 8.94 12.96
N MET A 41 0.61 8.89 12.38
CA MET A 41 1.84 8.49 13.10
C MET A 41 2.20 9.45 14.23
N ILE A 42 2.01 10.76 14.07
CA ILE A 42 2.22 11.75 15.13
C ILE A 42 1.26 11.51 16.30
N GLU A 43 0.03 11.08 16.00
CA GLU A 43 -0.98 10.70 16.99
C GLU A 43 -0.83 9.26 17.52
N CYS A 44 0.20 8.51 17.08
CA CYS A 44 0.45 7.11 17.44
C CYS A 44 -0.73 6.17 17.14
N ILE A 45 -1.53 6.47 16.12
CA ILE A 45 -2.64 5.63 15.66
C ILE A 45 -2.46 5.21 14.21
N SER A 46 -3.12 4.13 13.80
CA SER A 46 -3.12 3.73 12.39
C SER A 46 -3.94 4.70 11.54
N ILE A 47 -3.67 4.73 10.24
CA ILE A 47 -4.46 5.55 9.30
C ILE A 47 -5.95 5.16 9.28
N ILE A 48 -6.26 3.89 9.58
CA ILE A 48 -7.64 3.40 9.67
C ILE A 48 -8.32 3.99 10.90
N GLU A 49 -7.65 4.05 12.05
CA GLU A 49 -8.17 4.69 13.27
C GLU A 49 -8.28 6.20 13.12
N PHE A 50 -7.30 6.83 12.46
CA PHE A 50 -7.27 8.26 12.21
C PHE A 50 -8.48 8.71 11.39
N ASN A 51 -8.73 8.07 10.25
CA ASN A 51 -9.93 8.32 9.46
C ASN A 51 -10.20 7.19 8.46
N GLN A 52 -11.31 6.49 8.64
CA GLN A 52 -11.70 5.36 7.80
C GLN A 52 -12.14 5.75 6.39
N GLU A 53 -12.60 6.98 6.19
CA GLU A 53 -13.16 7.46 4.91
C GLU A 53 -12.06 7.93 3.94
N LEU A 54 -10.81 8.05 4.40
CA LEU A 54 -9.69 8.36 3.53
C LEU A 54 -9.49 7.28 2.47
N GLU A 55 -9.17 7.69 1.24
CA GLU A 55 -8.86 6.78 0.14
C GLU A 55 -7.79 5.76 0.54
N LYS A 56 -6.77 6.22 1.26
CA LYS A 56 -5.68 5.39 1.76
C LYS A 56 -6.14 4.29 2.71
N SER A 57 -7.03 4.62 3.65
CA SER A 57 -7.64 3.68 4.58
C SER A 57 -8.46 2.62 3.83
N GLN A 58 -9.28 3.05 2.88
CA GLN A 58 -10.09 2.17 2.05
C GLN A 58 -9.21 1.26 1.16
N LYS A 59 -8.10 1.78 0.62
CA LYS A 59 -7.16 1.01 -0.19
C LYS A 59 -6.43 -0.05 0.63
N ILE A 60 -5.99 0.27 1.85
CA ILE A 60 -5.38 -0.70 2.77
C ILE A 60 -6.37 -1.80 3.15
N LYS A 61 -7.63 -1.46 3.47
CA LYS A 61 -8.69 -2.45 3.74
C LYS A 61 -8.89 -3.41 2.55
N LYS A 62 -8.98 -2.87 1.32
CA LYS A 62 -9.10 -3.70 0.10
C LYS A 62 -7.90 -4.62 -0.13
N ILE A 63 -6.68 -4.12 0.11
CA ILE A 63 -5.46 -4.94 0.01
C ILE A 63 -5.50 -6.06 1.05
N TRP A 64 -5.88 -5.73 2.29
CA TRP A 64 -6.02 -6.71 3.36
C TRP A 64 -7.04 -7.81 3.04
N ASP A 65 -8.21 -7.44 2.50
CA ASP A 65 -9.22 -8.42 2.10
C ASP A 65 -8.73 -9.36 1.00
N ARG A 66 -7.92 -8.85 0.05
CA ARG A 66 -7.28 -9.71 -0.96
C ARG A 66 -6.32 -10.71 -0.31
N ILE A 67 -5.50 -10.27 0.64
CA ILE A 67 -4.54 -11.13 1.36
C ILE A 67 -5.30 -12.21 2.13
N LYS A 68 -6.34 -11.83 2.87
CA LYS A 68 -7.17 -12.75 3.65
C LYS A 68 -7.85 -13.82 2.79
N ASN A 69 -8.22 -13.46 1.56
CA ASN A 69 -8.92 -14.35 0.63
C ASN A 69 -7.97 -15.07 -0.35
N GLN A 70 -6.65 -14.86 -0.27
CA GLN A 70 -5.71 -15.65 -1.05
C GLN A 70 -5.72 -17.09 -0.52
N LYS A 71 -6.13 -18.03 -1.38
CA LYS A 71 -5.97 -19.46 -1.11
C LYS A 71 -4.48 -19.79 -1.21
N MET A 72 -3.95 -20.46 -0.17
CA MET A 72 -2.62 -21.09 -0.22
C MET A 72 -2.61 -22.23 -1.23
#